data_AF-A0A2M8PTU0-F1
#
_entry.id   AF-A0A2M8PTU0-F1
#
_cell.length_a   1.000
_cell.length_b   1.000
_cell.length_c   1.000
_cell.angle_alpha   90.00
_cell.angle_beta   90.00
_cell.angle_gamma   90.00
#
_symmetry.space_group_name_H-M   'P 1'
#
loop_
_entity.id
_entity.type
_entity.pdbx_description
1 polymer ?
#
loop_
_entity_poly.entity_id
_entity_poly.type
_entity_poly.pdbx_seq_one_letter_code
_entity_poly.pdbx_strand_id
1 'polypeptide(L)' 'MLDLGIVILNWNTRDLLRECLRTVFASEGDFTFRVVVVDNASDDGSPDMVREEFPRVQLIVSETNGGYPYG' A
#
# COMPACT_ATOMS: atom_id res chain seq x y z
N MET A 1 -10.14 19.16 -2.56
CA MET A 1 -10.53 18.12 -3.53
C MET A 1 -9.33 17.22 -3.67
N LEU A 2 -9.49 15.89 -3.66
CA LEU A 2 -8.36 14.98 -3.83
C LEU A 2 -8.04 14.88 -5.32
N ASP A 3 -6.76 15.02 -5.70
CA ASP A 3 -6.35 15.04 -7.12
C ASP A 3 -5.97 13.65 -7.63
N LEU A 4 -5.42 12.79 -6.77
CA LEU A 4 -4.93 11.46 -7.14
C LEU A 4 -5.23 10.38 -6.09
N GLY A 5 -5.75 9.24 -6.55
CA GLY A 5 -5.84 8.00 -5.76
C GLY A 5 -4.78 7.00 -6.23
N ILE A 6 -3.96 6.50 -5.30
CA ILE A 6 -2.92 5.51 -5.56
C ILE A 6 -3.33 4.20 -4.89
N VAL A 7 -3.53 3.16 -5.68
CA VAL A 7 -3.85 1.81 -5.18
C VAL A 7 -2.69 0.88 -5.48
N ILE A 8 -2.15 0.24 -4.44
CA ILE A 8 -1.02 -0.68 -4.52
C ILE A 8 -1.49 -2.05 -4.07
N LEU A 9 -1.52 -3.01 -4.99
CA LEU A 9 -1.71 -4.42 -4.64
C LEU A 9 -0.35 -5.00 -4.22
N ASN A 10 -0.31 -5.66 -3.07
CA ASN A 10 0.89 -6.27 -2.50
C ASN A 10 0.66 -7.74 -2.19
N TRP A 11 1.66 -8.58 -2.47
CA TRP A 11 1.73 -9.94 -1.98
C TRP A 11 3.20 -10.34 -1.80
N ASN A 12 3.63 -10.60 -0.57
CA ASN A 12 4.96 -11.08 -0.23
C ASN A 12 6.13 -10.24 -0.80
N THR A 13 5.98 -8.91 -0.78
CA THR A 13 6.98 -7.96 -1.27
C THR A 13 7.29 -6.82 -0.28
N ARG A 14 7.41 -7.12 1.02
CA ARG A 14 7.62 -6.14 2.12
C ARG A 14 8.61 -5.02 1.82
N ASP A 15 9.85 -5.35 1.47
CA ASP A 15 10.89 -4.32 1.33
C ASP A 15 10.68 -3.45 0.09
N LEU A 16 10.20 -4.04 -1.02
CA LEU A 16 9.82 -3.29 -2.22
C LEU A 16 8.61 -2.39 -1.95
N LEU A 17 7.61 -2.88 -1.21
CA LEU A 17 6.46 -2.08 -0.79
C LEU A 17 6.91 -0.90 0.08
N ARG A 18 7.80 -1.14 1.05
CA ARG A 18 8.35 -0.09 1.91
C ARG A 18 9.05 0.98 1.07
N GLU A 19 9.93 0.59 0.14
CA GLU A 19 10.62 1.53 -0.75
C GLU A 19 9.66 2.30 -1.65
N CYS A 20 8.64 1.62 -2.20
CA CYS A 20 7.58 2.24 -2.99
C CYS A 20 6.83 3.31 -2.18
N LEU A 21 6.37 2.98 -0.97
CA LEU A 21 5.65 3.92 -0.12
C LEU A 21 6.54 5.11 0.28
N ARG A 22 7.82 4.89 0.58
CA ARG A 22 8.77 5.97 0.86
C ARG A 22 8.92 6.93 -0.31
N THR A 23 9.05 6.42 -1.53
CA THR A 23 9.20 7.28 -2.73
C THR A 23 7.91 8.01 -3.10
N VAL A 24 6.74 7.37 -2.94
CA VAL A 24 5.45 8.02 -3.10
C VAL A 24 5.28 9.18 -2.12
N PHE A 25 5.58 9.00 -0.83
CA PHE A 25 5.44 10.07 0.15
C PHE A 25 6.54 11.14 0.10
N ALA A 26 7.67 10.84 -0.54
CA ALA A 26 8.72 11.82 -0.84
C ALA A 26 8.41 12.65 -2.10
N SER A 27 7.34 12.34 -2.84
CA SER A 27 6.99 13.08 -4.05
C SER A 27 6.42 14.46 -3.71
N GLU A 28 6.98 15.50 -4.33
CA GLU A 28 6.61 16.91 -4.13
C GLU A 28 5.78 17.44 -5.32
N GLY A 29 4.81 18.31 -5.03
CA GLY A 29 4.02 19.01 -6.04
C GLY A 29 2.76 19.65 -5.46
N ASP A 30 2.08 20.48 -6.27
CA ASP A 30 0.80 21.09 -5.90
C ASP A 30 -0.35 20.15 -6.26
N PHE A 31 -0.41 19.01 -5.56
CA PHE A 31 -1.49 18.04 -5.67
C PHE A 31 -1.67 17.32 -4.33
N THR A 32 -2.90 16.90 -4.08
CA THR A 32 -3.27 16.10 -2.93
C THR A 32 -3.54 14.66 -3.37
N PHE A 33 -3.07 13.69 -2.60
CA PHE A 33 -3.24 12.29 -2.93
C PHE A 33 -3.55 11.42 -1.71
N ARG A 34 -4.14 10.27 -1.99
CA ARG A 34 -4.42 9.20 -1.01
C ARG A 34 -3.78 7.90 -1.49
N VAL A 35 -3.23 7.14 -0.56
CA VAL A 35 -2.66 5.81 -0.83
C VAL A 35 -3.52 4.75 -0.14
N VAL A 36 -3.87 3.72 -0.90
CA VAL A 36 -4.50 2.49 -0.41
C VAL A 36 -3.59 1.32 -0.76
N VAL A 37 -3.26 0.50 0.22
CA VAL A 37 -2.57 -0.78 0.01
C VAL A 37 -3.59 -1.89 0.19
N VAL A 38 -3.69 -2.76 -0.81
CA VAL A 38 -4.45 -4.01 -0.74
C VAL A 38 -3.43 -5.13 -0.60
N ASP A 39 -3.41 -5.79 0.55
CA ASP A 39 -2.55 -6.92 0.82
C ASP A 39 -3.30 -8.24 0.57
N ASN A 40 -2.73 -9.08 -0.29
CA ASN A 40 -3.32 -10.36 -0.67
C ASN A 40 -2.85 -11.51 0.25
N ALA A 41 -3.15 -11.38 1.54
CA ALA A 41 -2.79 -12.38 2.58
C ALA A 41 -1.30 -12.69 2.63
N SER A 42 -0.46 -11.65 2.70
CA SER A 42 0.98 -11.82 2.82
C SER A 42 1.39 -12.41 4.17
N ASP A 43 2.46 -13.21 4.16
CA ASP A 43 3.06 -13.84 5.35
C ASP A 43 4.46 -13.29 5.68
N ASP A 44 4.93 -12.29 4.94
CA ASP A 44 6.26 -11.67 5.07
C ASP A 44 6.33 -10.50 6.07
N GLY A 45 5.23 -10.20 6.76
CA GLY A 45 5.10 -9.06 7.67
C GLY A 45 4.92 -7.71 6.98
N SER A 46 4.64 -7.67 5.68
CA SER A 46 4.30 -6.44 4.96
C SER A 46 3.05 -5.72 5.52
N PRO A 47 1.97 -6.39 5.99
CA PRO A 47 0.83 -5.67 6.56
C PRO A 47 1.20 -4.90 7.83
N ASP A 48 1.98 -5.51 8.72
CA ASP A 48 2.40 -4.90 9.97
C ASP A 48 3.36 -3.73 9.73
N MET A 49 4.29 -3.90 8.78
CA MET A 49 5.15 -2.82 8.32
C MET A 49 4.33 -1.60 7.84
N VAL A 50 3.26 -1.81 7.05
CA VAL A 50 2.40 -0.70 6.61
C VAL A 50 1.71 -0.03 7.80
N ARG A 51 1.18 -0.80 8.76
CA ARG A 51 0.52 -0.26 9.97
C ARG A 51 1.46 0.58 10.83
N GLU A 52 2.68 0.10 11.02
CA GLU A 52 3.67 0.72 11.90
C GLU A 52 4.35 1.93 11.27
N GLU A 53 4.80 1.82 10.02
CA GLU A 53 5.63 2.83 9.38
C GLU A 53 4.83 3.85 8.55
N PHE A 54 3.63 3.48 8.09
CA PHE A 54 2.81 4.30 7.20
C PHE A 54 1.36 4.44 7.69
N PRO A 55 1.10 4.96 8.91
CA PRO A 55 -0.25 5.03 9.49
C PRO A 55 -1.26 5.88 8.70
N ARG A 56 -0.77 6.68 7.74
CA ARG A 56 -1.60 7.49 6.82
C ARG A 56 -2.07 6.71 5.58
N VAL A 57 -1.53 5.52 5.33
CA VAL A 57 -1.97 4.61 4.26
C VAL A 57 -3.22 3.86 4.73
N GLN A 58 -4.23 3.79 3.87
CA GLN A 58 -5.35 2.89 4.12
C GLN A 58 -4.92 1.47 3.75
N LEU A 59 -4.83 0.58 4.73
CA LEU A 59 -4.51 -0.82 4.51
C LEU A 59 -5.78 -1.67 4.49
N ILE A 60 -5.92 -2.50 3.45
CA ILE A 60 -6.94 -3.55 3.32
C ILE A 60 -6.17 -4.87 3.27
N VAL A 61 -6.48 -5.81 4.17
CA VAL A 61 -5.82 -7.12 4.21
C VAL A 61 -6.86 -8.19 3.87
N SER A 62 -6.63 -8.90 2.78
CA SER A 62 -7.44 -10.02 2.34
C SER A 62 -7.15 -11.25 3.19
N GLU A 63 -8.17 -12.09 3.41
CA GLU A 63 -8.00 -13.36 4.13
C GLU A 63 -7.27 -14.43 3.28
N THR A 64 -7.31 -14.28 1.95
CA THR A 64 -6.68 -15.20 1.00
C THR A 64 -6.07 -14.44 -0.17
N ASN A 65 -5.02 -14.99 -0.77
CA ASN A 65 -4.49 -14.49 -2.04
C ASN A 65 -5.36 -14.98 -3.21
N GLY A 66 -6.23 -14.11 -3.74
CA GLY A 66 -7.06 -14.43 -4.91
C GLY A 66 -6.49 -14.01 -6.26
N GLY A 67 -5.27 -13.44 -6.29
CA GLY A 67 -4.62 -12.92 -7.49
C GLY A 67 -5.02 -11.49 -7.86
N TYR A 68 -4.49 -10.99 -8.98
CA TYR A 68 -4.64 -9.59 -9.42
C TYR A 68 -6.08 -9.11 -9.70
N PRO A 69 -6.97 -9.88 -10.36
CA PRO A 69 -8.33 -9.45 -10.66
C PRO A 69 -9.32 -9.76 -9.51
N TYR A 70 -8.81 -10.04 -8.31
CA TYR A 70 -9.63 -10.47 -7.18
C TYR A 70 -10.30 -9.28 -6.51
N GLY A 71 -11.62 -9.14 -6.75
CA GLY A 71 -12.56 -8.36 -5.94
C GLY A 71 -12.31 -6.86 -5.90
#